data_AF-A0A0H3A5G2-F1
#
_entry.id   AF-A0A0H3A5G2-F1
#
_cell.length_a   1.000
_cell.length_b   1.000
_cell.length_c   1.000
_cell.angle_alpha   90.00
_cell.angle_beta   90.00
_cell.angle_gamma   90.00
#
_symmetry.space_group_name_H-M   'P 1'
#
loop_
_entity.id
_entity.type
_entity.pdbx_description
1 polymer ?
#
loop_
_entity_poly.entity_id
_entity_poly.type
_entity_poly.pdbx_seq_one_letter_code
_entity_poly.pdbx_strand_id
1 'polypeptide(L)'
;MHDENGTRQDGLLTIADIARHFGLPESTARYYCKRFAPFMPSVGEGRRRRYRPGALEVVEAVLDAMQTARNAAAVEARLAGRFARNVLPLSSASGYDGQPPMRGAHTPELASVPAETAGMAAIAPSRASVPVAGALLPEAALALLEQQNRTLACIADALSSLSARQDELARLVAHARGVEDELAGLRRDVGNLRILLNASEKMQQQDLDQLRTWLTRIIDEKRRAARG
;
A
#
# COMPACT_ATOMS: atom_id res chain seq x y z
N MET A 1 8.94 36.57 4.44
CA MET A 1 7.57 36.66 3.93
C MET A 1 7.57 35.99 2.57
N HIS A 2 7.27 34.69 2.53
CA HIS A 2 7.06 33.97 1.28
C HIS A 2 5.58 34.04 0.99
N ASP A 3 5.25 34.64 -0.15
CA ASP A 3 3.89 34.89 -0.58
C ASP A 3 3.06 33.61 -0.56
N GLU A 4 2.03 33.65 0.28
CA GLU A 4 1.04 32.61 0.45
C GLU A 4 0.13 32.54 -0.79
N ASN A 5 -0.02 31.34 -1.34
CA ASN A 5 -1.21 30.89 -2.07
C ASN A 5 -1.62 31.61 -3.37
N GLY A 6 -0.66 31.93 -4.24
CA GLY A 6 -0.96 32.21 -5.65
C GLY A 6 -1.61 31.01 -6.35
N THR A 7 -2.94 31.02 -6.48
CA THR A 7 -3.80 30.12 -7.28
C THR A 7 -3.85 28.64 -6.85
N ARG A 8 -4.45 28.39 -5.68
CA ARG A 8 -5.14 27.12 -5.45
C ARG A 8 -6.38 27.06 -6.37
N GLN A 9 -6.36 26.18 -7.38
CA GLN A 9 -7.47 25.26 -7.73
C GLN A 9 -8.37 25.38 -8.99
N ASP A 10 -8.16 26.23 -10.01
CA ASP A 10 -9.10 26.25 -11.18
C ASP A 10 -8.59 25.71 -12.53
N GLY A 11 -7.39 25.12 -12.56
CA GLY A 11 -6.84 24.53 -13.78
C GLY A 11 -6.87 23.01 -13.76
N LEU A 12 -7.66 22.39 -14.64
CA LEU A 12 -7.49 20.98 -14.96
C LEU A 12 -6.08 20.73 -15.53
N LEU A 13 -5.21 20.06 -14.78
CA LEU A 13 -3.81 19.82 -15.14
C LEU A 13 -3.67 18.70 -16.16
N THR A 14 -2.75 18.88 -17.11
CA THR A 14 -2.32 17.81 -18.02
C THR A 14 -1.13 17.04 -17.43
N ILE A 15 -0.82 15.87 -18.02
CA ILE A 15 0.36 15.08 -17.63
C ILE A 15 1.65 15.90 -17.78
N ALA A 16 1.72 16.77 -18.78
CA ALA A 16 2.87 17.66 -18.99
C ALA A 16 3.00 18.70 -17.87
N ASP A 17 1.88 19.21 -17.35
CA ASP A 17 1.89 20.17 -16.24
C ASP A 17 2.34 19.49 -14.94
N ILE A 18 1.91 18.25 -14.69
CA ILE A 18 2.38 17.43 -13.58
C ILE A 18 3.89 17.16 -13.70
N ALA A 19 4.37 16.81 -14.90
CA ALA A 19 5.80 16.57 -15.14
C ALA A 19 6.66 17.81 -14.87
N ARG A 20 6.21 18.99 -15.32
CA ARG A 20 6.88 20.28 -15.06
C ARG A 20 6.88 20.64 -13.58
N HIS A 21 5.78 20.39 -12.87
CA HIS A 21 5.64 20.74 -11.46
C HIS A 21 6.66 20.01 -10.57
N PHE A 22 6.93 18.74 -10.87
CA PHE A 22 7.86 17.91 -10.09
C PHE A 22 9.25 17.76 -10.73
N GLY A 23 9.52 18.40 -11.87
CA GLY A 23 10.80 18.29 -12.57
C GLY A 23 11.11 16.87 -13.08
N LEU A 24 10.09 16.08 -13.40
CA LEU A 24 10.21 14.68 -13.81
C LEU A 24 10.17 14.54 -15.34
N PRO A 25 10.83 13.51 -15.92
CA PRO A 25 10.62 13.15 -17.31
C PRO A 25 9.15 12.82 -17.60
N GLU A 26 8.64 13.25 -18.75
CA GLU A 26 7.22 13.07 -19.10
C GLU A 26 6.81 11.59 -19.14
N SER A 27 7.71 10.70 -19.55
CA SER A 27 7.51 9.25 -19.53
C SER A 27 7.28 8.70 -18.12
N THR A 28 8.02 9.20 -17.14
CA THR A 28 7.92 8.83 -15.72
C THR A 28 6.64 9.37 -15.10
N ALA A 29 6.30 10.63 -15.36
CA ALA A 29 5.05 11.23 -14.92
C ALA A 29 3.84 10.45 -15.50
N ARG A 30 3.90 10.10 -16.79
CA ARG A 30 2.88 9.28 -17.45
C ARG A 30 2.76 7.89 -16.84
N TYR A 31 3.88 7.25 -16.51
CA TYR A 31 3.91 5.96 -15.84
C TYR A 31 3.20 6.00 -14.48
N TYR A 32 3.55 6.96 -13.62
CA TYR A 32 2.89 7.13 -12.32
C TYR A 32 1.40 7.47 -12.46
N CYS A 33 1.06 8.36 -13.40
CA CYS A 33 -0.32 8.74 -13.65
C CYS A 33 -1.21 7.58 -14.13
N LYS A 34 -0.62 6.63 -14.87
CA LYS A 34 -1.32 5.40 -15.31
C LYS A 34 -1.42 4.38 -14.18
N ARG A 35 -0.34 4.20 -13.42
CA ARG A 35 -0.25 3.18 -12.36
C ARG A 35 -1.15 3.52 -11.17
N PHE A 36 -1.16 4.77 -10.75
CA PHE A 36 -1.94 5.26 -9.60
C PHE A 36 -3.25 5.94 -10.02
N ALA A 37 -3.73 5.67 -11.24
CA ALA A 37 -5.01 6.15 -11.74
C ALA A 37 -6.21 5.93 -10.77
N PRO A 38 -6.28 4.86 -9.95
CA PRO A 38 -7.35 4.68 -8.96
C PRO A 38 -7.37 5.70 -7.82
N PHE A 39 -6.25 6.39 -7.57
CA PHE A 39 -6.10 7.36 -6.49
C PHE A 39 -6.06 8.80 -6.99
N MET A 40 -5.91 9.02 -8.29
CA MET A 40 -5.81 10.35 -8.86
C MET A 40 -7.18 10.94 -9.20
N PRO A 41 -7.58 12.07 -8.59
CA PRO A 41 -8.79 12.80 -8.96
C PRO A 41 -8.67 13.31 -10.40
N SER A 42 -9.37 12.67 -11.34
CA SER A 42 -9.38 13.04 -12.77
C SER A 42 -10.79 13.33 -13.29
N VAL A 43 -10.87 14.24 -14.25
CA VAL A 43 -12.09 14.61 -14.98
C VAL A 43 -11.86 14.29 -16.46
N GLY A 44 -12.81 13.58 -17.06
CA GLY A 44 -12.74 13.12 -18.45
C GLY A 44 -12.15 11.72 -18.64
N GLU A 45 -12.51 11.08 -19.74
CA GLU A 45 -12.20 9.68 -20.03
C GLU A 45 -11.15 9.55 -21.16
N GLY A 46 -10.33 8.49 -21.10
CA GLY A 46 -9.35 8.16 -22.14
C GLY A 46 -8.33 9.26 -22.43
N ARG A 47 -8.21 9.69 -23.69
CA ARG A 47 -7.17 10.61 -24.19
C ARG A 47 -7.38 12.08 -23.76
N ARG A 48 -8.57 12.44 -23.28
CA ARG A 48 -8.89 13.79 -22.77
C ARG A 48 -8.91 13.86 -21.24
N ARG A 49 -8.32 12.87 -20.56
CA ARG A 49 -8.23 12.82 -19.09
C ARG A 49 -7.41 14.00 -18.58
N ARG A 50 -8.03 14.81 -17.72
CA ARG A 50 -7.36 15.92 -17.04
C ARG A 50 -7.39 15.70 -15.54
N TYR A 51 -6.34 16.10 -14.87
CA TYR A 51 -6.14 15.84 -13.45
C TYR A 51 -6.55 17.07 -12.65
N ARG A 52 -7.29 16.86 -11.56
CA ARG A 52 -7.56 17.92 -10.60
C ARG A 52 -6.28 18.28 -9.84
N PRO A 53 -6.19 19.48 -9.26
CA PRO A 53 -5.06 19.90 -8.44
C PRO A 53 -4.71 18.91 -7.32
N GLY A 54 -5.69 18.24 -6.72
CA GLY A 54 -5.45 17.17 -5.71
C GLY A 54 -4.69 15.95 -6.24
N ALA A 55 -4.50 15.81 -7.55
CA ALA A 55 -3.64 14.76 -8.11
C ALA A 55 -2.15 15.03 -7.90
N LEU A 56 -1.76 16.29 -7.69
CA LEU A 56 -0.39 16.67 -7.34
C LEU A 56 -0.02 16.12 -5.97
N GLU A 57 -0.92 16.21 -4.98
CA GLU A 57 -0.71 15.67 -3.62
C GLU A 57 -0.49 14.15 -3.65
N VAL A 58 -1.19 13.45 -4.55
CA VAL A 58 -1.02 12.00 -4.75
C VAL A 58 0.35 11.69 -5.36
N VAL A 59 0.78 12.46 -6.36
CA VAL A 59 2.10 12.28 -7.01
C VAL A 59 3.23 12.62 -6.03
N GLU A 60 3.08 13.67 -5.23
CA GLU A 60 4.02 14.03 -4.17
C GLU A 60 4.15 12.91 -3.13
N ALA A 61 3.03 12.36 -2.66
CA ALA A 61 3.03 11.23 -1.74
C ALA A 61 3.66 9.96 -2.35
N VAL A 62 3.48 9.73 -3.66
CA VAL A 62 4.15 8.64 -4.39
C VAL A 62 5.67 8.85 -4.42
N LEU A 63 6.13 10.07 -4.67
CA LEU A 63 7.57 10.39 -4.71
C LEU A 63 8.22 10.27 -3.32
N ASP A 64 7.57 10.78 -2.27
CA ASP A 64 8.03 10.64 -0.88
C ASP A 64 8.08 9.16 -0.44
N ALA A 65 7.05 8.40 -0.78
CA ALA A 65 6.99 6.99 -0.48
C ALA A 65 8.01 6.17 -1.28
N MET A 66 8.31 6.52 -2.53
CA MET A 66 9.38 5.90 -3.32
C MET A 66 10.78 6.17 -2.75
N GLN A 67 11.00 7.33 -2.13
CA GLN A 67 12.26 7.65 -1.44
C GLN A 67 12.41 6.85 -0.13
N THR A 68 11.30 6.64 0.59
CA THR A 68 11.30 5.94 1.89
C THR A 68 11.24 4.41 1.76
N ALA A 69 10.46 3.90 0.81
CA ALA A 69 10.22 2.48 0.59
C ALA A 69 10.32 2.18 -0.91
N ARG A 70 11.41 1.51 -1.31
CA ARG A 70 11.79 1.21 -2.71
C ARG A 70 10.82 0.28 -3.47
N ASN A 71 9.61 0.04 -2.98
CA ASN A 71 8.64 -0.88 -3.56
C ASN A 71 7.28 -0.20 -3.81
N ALA A 72 6.81 -0.25 -5.06
CA ALA A 72 5.54 0.31 -5.50
C ALA A 72 4.32 -0.27 -4.77
N ALA A 73 4.36 -1.52 -4.30
CA ALA A 73 3.27 -2.12 -3.53
C ALA A 73 3.13 -1.47 -2.13
N ALA A 74 4.25 -1.12 -1.50
CA ALA A 74 4.26 -0.39 -0.23
C ALA A 74 3.73 1.06 -0.40
N VAL A 75 4.00 1.67 -1.57
CA VAL A 75 3.43 2.97 -1.96
C VAL A 75 1.91 2.87 -2.12
N GLU A 76 1.40 1.83 -2.80
CA GLU A 76 -0.05 1.60 -2.95
C GLU A 76 -0.76 1.43 -1.59
N ALA A 77 -0.14 0.71 -0.64
CA ALA A 77 -0.67 0.53 0.71
C ALA A 77 -0.68 1.84 1.53
N ARG A 78 0.38 2.66 1.46
CA ARG A 78 0.41 4.00 2.08
C ARG A 78 -0.60 4.95 1.43
N LEU A 79 -0.78 4.89 0.12
CA LEU A 79 -1.79 5.69 -0.60
C LEU A 79 -3.21 5.27 -0.20
N ALA A 80 -3.48 3.97 -0.07
CA ALA A 80 -4.81 3.45 0.29
C ALA A 80 -5.26 3.86 1.70
N GLY A 81 -4.31 4.10 2.62
CA GLY A 81 -4.62 4.60 3.97
C GLY A 81 -4.79 6.13 4.06
N ARG A 82 -4.25 6.89 3.11
CA ARG A 82 -4.17 8.37 3.17
C ARG A 82 -5.10 9.07 2.18
N PHE A 83 -5.47 8.41 1.08
CA PHE A 83 -6.36 8.95 0.05
C PHE A 83 -7.54 8.00 -0.15
N ALA A 84 -8.77 8.52 -0.09
CA ALA A 84 -9.96 7.77 -0.46
C ALA A 84 -9.86 7.38 -1.95
N ARG A 85 -10.10 6.09 -2.28
CA ARG A 85 -10.13 5.63 -3.68
C ARG A 85 -11.05 6.54 -4.49
N ASN A 86 -10.55 7.03 -5.61
CA ASN A 86 -11.30 7.92 -6.48
C ASN A 86 -12.36 7.11 -7.24
N VAL A 87 -13.53 6.93 -6.62
CA VAL A 87 -14.67 6.25 -7.22
C VAL A 87 -15.21 7.18 -8.31
N LEU A 88 -14.91 6.85 -9.57
CA LEU A 88 -15.63 7.41 -10.71
C LEU A 88 -17.13 7.17 -10.49
N PRO A 89 -18.00 8.19 -10.50
CA PRO A 89 -19.42 7.95 -10.45
C PRO A 89 -19.84 7.28 -11.75
N LEU A 90 -20.05 5.97 -11.71
CA LEU A 90 -20.89 5.27 -12.68
C LEU A 90 -22.34 5.78 -12.49
N SER A 91 -22.71 6.87 -13.18
CA SER A 91 -24.12 7.09 -13.54
C SER A 91 -24.41 6.21 -14.76
N SER A 92 -25.45 5.39 -14.86
CA SER A 92 -26.75 5.38 -14.15
C SER A 92 -27.56 4.11 -14.51
N ALA A 93 -28.31 3.56 -13.55
CA ALA A 93 -29.64 2.93 -13.72
C ALA A 93 -30.28 2.78 -12.33
N SER A 94 -31.17 3.69 -11.91
CA SER A 94 -32.63 3.48 -11.75
C SER A 94 -33.02 2.18 -11.00
N GLY A 95 -33.70 2.15 -9.86
CA GLY A 95 -34.27 3.16 -8.97
C GLY A 95 -34.96 2.41 -7.81
N TYR A 96 -34.79 2.91 -6.58
CA TYR A 96 -35.75 2.70 -5.50
C TYR A 96 -35.74 3.96 -4.65
N ASP A 97 -36.88 4.62 -4.72
CA ASP A 97 -37.31 5.83 -4.02
C ASP A 97 -37.66 5.49 -2.57
N GLY A 98 -37.43 6.41 -1.63
CA GLY A 98 -37.82 6.23 -0.23
C GLY A 98 -36.99 7.00 0.80
N GLN A 99 -37.27 8.30 0.92
CA GLN A 99 -36.81 9.23 1.97
C GLN A 99 -37.17 8.73 3.41
N PRO A 100 -36.38 9.08 4.46
CA PRO A 100 -36.58 8.70 5.88
C PRO A 100 -37.60 9.60 6.62
N PRO A 101 -38.10 9.18 7.81
CA PRO A 101 -38.62 10.11 8.81
C PRO A 101 -37.83 10.13 10.13
N MET A 102 -37.79 11.33 10.69
CA MET A 102 -37.21 11.74 11.98
C MET A 102 -38.21 11.58 13.15
N ARG A 103 -37.66 11.60 14.39
CA ARG A 103 -37.98 12.55 15.49
C ARG A 103 -38.64 12.02 16.79
N GLY A 104 -38.03 12.47 17.91
CA GLY A 104 -38.56 12.61 19.28
C GLY A 104 -37.39 12.49 20.28
N ALA A 105 -36.71 13.57 20.72
CA ALA A 105 -37.01 14.40 21.92
C ALA A 105 -37.45 13.52 23.12
N HIS A 106 -36.95 13.62 24.36
CA HIS A 106 -37.02 14.76 25.29
C HIS A 106 -35.99 14.60 26.46
N THR A 107 -35.37 15.70 26.88
CA THR A 107 -34.88 16.02 28.24
C THR A 107 -36.08 16.40 29.15
N PRO A 108 -36.04 16.39 30.52
CA PRO A 108 -35.10 17.17 31.36
C PRO A 108 -34.76 16.65 32.81
N GLU A 109 -33.80 17.35 33.47
CA GLU A 109 -33.73 17.85 34.89
C GLU A 109 -34.21 17.02 36.10
N LEU A 110 -33.70 17.08 37.35
CA LEU A 110 -32.68 17.87 38.07
C LEU A 110 -32.40 17.23 39.46
N ALA A 111 -31.17 17.41 39.96
CA ALA A 111 -30.76 17.71 41.36
C ALA A 111 -31.17 16.80 42.56
N SER A 112 -30.17 16.31 43.30
CA SER A 112 -29.71 16.89 44.58
C SER A 112 -28.52 16.12 45.20
N VAL A 113 -27.56 16.87 45.76
CA VAL A 113 -26.41 16.47 46.62
C VAL A 113 -26.78 16.92 48.05
N PRO A 114 -26.29 16.33 49.18
CA PRO A 114 -24.93 16.57 49.76
C PRO A 114 -24.25 15.25 50.25
N ALA A 115 -22.92 15.07 50.17
CA ALA A 115 -21.83 15.56 51.03
C ALA A 115 -21.71 14.87 52.42
N GLU A 116 -20.51 14.35 52.72
CA GLU A 116 -19.78 14.25 54.02
C GLU A 116 -18.88 13.00 54.04
N THR A 117 -17.56 13.13 53.77
CA THR A 117 -16.41 13.40 54.67
C THR A 117 -15.90 12.25 55.53
N ALA A 118 -14.56 12.14 55.49
CA ALA A 118 -13.63 11.73 56.53
C ALA A 118 -13.21 10.25 56.55
N GLY A 119 -11.88 10.07 56.52
CA GLY A 119 -11.19 8.79 56.45
C GLY A 119 -11.01 8.10 57.80
N MET A 120 -10.47 6.88 57.72
CA MET A 120 -9.78 6.17 58.80
C MET A 120 -9.13 4.93 58.14
N ALA A 121 -7.81 4.89 58.04
CA ALA A 121 -6.89 4.16 58.93
C ALA A 121 -6.94 2.61 58.80
N ALA A 122 -5.73 2.06 58.84
CA ALA A 122 -5.33 0.66 58.75
C ALA A 122 -6.08 -0.32 59.67
N ILE A 123 -6.02 -1.63 59.35
CA ILE A 123 -5.34 -2.70 60.13
C ILE A 123 -5.62 -4.07 59.47
N ALA A 124 -4.52 -4.78 59.16
CA ALA A 124 -4.20 -6.22 59.08
C ALA A 124 -5.27 -7.34 59.03
N PRO A 125 -4.93 -8.55 58.51
CA PRO A 125 -5.87 -9.57 58.09
C PRO A 125 -6.30 -10.49 59.24
N SER A 126 -7.60 -10.75 59.35
CA SER A 126 -8.11 -11.77 60.27
C SER A 126 -8.33 -13.08 59.52
N ARG A 127 -7.48 -14.08 59.83
CA ARG A 127 -7.66 -15.48 59.43
C ARG A 127 -8.89 -16.02 60.17
N ALA A 128 -9.99 -16.21 59.45
CA ALA A 128 -11.08 -17.07 59.88
C ALA A 128 -11.15 -18.28 58.93
N SER A 129 -10.49 -19.35 59.33
CA SER A 129 -10.80 -20.70 58.86
C SER A 129 -12.22 -21.07 59.27
N VAL A 130 -13.05 -21.46 58.30
CA VAL A 130 -14.35 -22.11 58.52
C VAL A 130 -14.46 -23.31 57.56
N PRO A 131 -14.99 -24.46 58.02
CA PRO A 131 -14.59 -25.77 57.57
C PRO A 131 -15.34 -26.26 56.33
N VAL A 132 -14.78 -27.29 55.70
CA VAL A 132 -15.42 -28.11 54.67
C VAL A 132 -16.64 -28.80 55.28
N ALA A 133 -17.84 -28.45 54.82
CA ALA A 133 -19.04 -29.27 54.96
C ALA A 133 -19.89 -29.06 53.69
N GLY A 134 -20.29 -30.16 53.06
CA GLY A 134 -20.97 -30.18 51.76
C GLY A 134 -22.20 -29.27 51.71
N ALA A 135 -22.01 -28.05 51.21
CA ALA A 135 -23.07 -27.14 50.87
C ALA A 135 -23.31 -27.28 49.38
N LEU A 136 -24.57 -27.53 49.00
CA LEU A 136 -25.04 -27.26 47.65
C LEU A 136 -24.52 -25.86 47.27
N LEU A 137 -23.59 -25.79 46.32
CA LEU A 137 -23.09 -24.52 45.81
C LEU A 137 -24.33 -23.68 45.44
N PRO A 138 -24.44 -22.43 45.93
CA PRO A 138 -25.56 -21.57 45.56
C PRO A 138 -25.68 -21.55 44.03
N GLU A 139 -26.89 -21.68 43.50
CA GLU A 139 -27.15 -21.75 42.05
C GLU A 139 -26.42 -20.64 41.27
N ALA A 140 -26.29 -19.45 41.89
CA ALA A 140 -25.56 -18.31 41.37
C ALA A 140 -24.02 -18.54 41.22
N ALA A 141 -23.40 -19.30 42.14
CA ALA A 141 -21.98 -19.64 42.06
C ALA A 141 -21.72 -20.66 40.93
N LEU A 142 -22.62 -21.62 40.73
CA LEU A 142 -22.57 -22.54 39.58
C LEU A 142 -22.78 -21.79 38.26
N ALA A 143 -23.78 -20.92 38.18
CA ALA A 143 -24.04 -20.09 37.01
C ALA A 143 -22.84 -19.18 36.66
N LEU A 144 -22.15 -18.63 37.66
CA LEU A 144 -20.95 -17.82 37.46
C LEU A 144 -19.78 -18.66 36.92
N LEU A 145 -19.59 -19.88 37.40
CA LEU A 145 -18.56 -20.79 36.88
C LEU A 145 -18.86 -21.22 35.44
N GLU A 146 -20.12 -21.49 35.11
CA GLU A 146 -20.52 -21.76 33.73
C GLU A 146 -20.31 -20.55 32.80
N GLN A 147 -20.66 -19.34 33.27
CA GLN A 147 -20.40 -18.10 32.56
C GLN A 147 -18.89 -17.92 32.30
N GLN A 148 -18.06 -18.18 33.31
CA GLN A 148 -16.59 -18.12 33.18
C GLN A 148 -16.06 -19.19 32.21
N ASN A 149 -16.57 -20.42 32.24
CA ASN A 149 -16.18 -21.45 31.27
C ASN A 149 -16.56 -21.06 29.83
N ARG A 150 -17.72 -20.41 29.64
CA ARG A 150 -18.13 -19.89 28.32
C ARG A 150 -17.20 -18.77 27.84
N THR A 151 -16.81 -17.84 28.71
CA THR A 151 -15.88 -16.77 28.32
C THR A 151 -14.50 -17.32 27.98
N LEU A 152 -14.00 -18.29 28.77
CA LEU A 152 -12.73 -18.97 28.47
C LEU A 152 -12.79 -19.72 27.14
N ALA A 153 -13.89 -20.40 26.82
CA ALA A 153 -14.08 -21.05 25.53
C ALA A 153 -14.07 -20.03 24.38
N CYS A 154 -14.77 -18.90 24.50
CA CYS A 154 -14.74 -17.84 23.50
C CYS A 154 -13.34 -17.24 23.29
N ILE A 155 -12.56 -17.08 24.37
CA ILE A 155 -11.18 -16.59 24.29
C ILE A 155 -10.31 -17.62 23.56
N ALA A 156 -10.44 -18.91 23.89
CA ALA A 156 -9.71 -19.98 23.23
C ALA A 156 -9.98 -20.00 21.72
N ASP A 157 -11.25 -19.92 21.31
CA ASP A 157 -11.64 -19.85 19.90
C ASP A 157 -11.07 -18.62 19.19
N ALA A 158 -11.09 -17.46 19.85
CA ALA A 158 -10.53 -16.23 19.31
C ALA A 158 -9.00 -16.32 19.13
N LEU A 159 -8.29 -16.93 20.10
CA LEU A 159 -6.84 -17.16 20.02
C LEU A 159 -6.48 -18.16 18.92
N SER A 160 -7.23 -19.26 18.78
CA SER A 160 -7.06 -20.22 17.68
C SER A 160 -7.31 -19.58 16.32
N SER A 161 -8.34 -18.73 16.20
CA SER A 161 -8.60 -17.95 14.98
C SER A 161 -7.46 -16.96 14.67
N LEU A 162 -6.93 -16.28 15.68
CA LEU A 162 -5.81 -15.35 15.51
C LEU A 162 -4.53 -16.08 15.10
N SER A 163 -4.22 -17.21 15.74
CA SER A 163 -3.08 -18.07 15.39
C SER A 163 -3.18 -18.56 13.95
N ALA A 164 -4.35 -19.06 13.52
CA ALA A 164 -4.55 -19.49 12.14
C ALA A 164 -4.34 -18.34 11.13
N ARG A 165 -4.79 -17.12 11.46
CA ARG A 165 -4.54 -15.93 10.64
C ARG A 165 -3.06 -15.53 10.62
N GLN A 166 -2.34 -15.67 11.73
CA GLN A 166 -0.91 -15.41 11.80
C GLN A 166 -0.11 -16.39 10.93
N ASP A 167 -0.48 -17.67 10.93
CA ASP A 167 0.13 -18.69 10.07
C ASP A 167 -0.11 -18.38 8.58
N GLU A 168 -1.32 -17.95 8.23
CA GLU A 168 -1.64 -17.57 6.85
C GLU A 168 -0.85 -16.33 6.40
N LEU A 169 -0.74 -15.30 7.25
CA LEU A 169 0.11 -14.15 6.98
C LEU A 169 1.58 -14.55 6.82
N ALA A 170 2.08 -15.48 7.64
CA ALA A 170 3.45 -15.99 7.51
C ALA A 170 3.68 -16.69 6.17
N ARG A 171 2.71 -17.48 5.69
CA ARG A 171 2.77 -18.13 4.37
C ARG A 171 2.75 -17.11 3.24
N LEU A 172 1.88 -16.12 3.29
CA LEU A 172 1.82 -15.06 2.27
C LEU A 172 3.11 -14.25 2.20
N VAL A 173 3.70 -13.91 3.36
CA VAL A 173 5.00 -13.23 3.42
C VAL A 173 6.11 -14.10 2.84
N ALA A 174 6.14 -15.39 3.16
CA ALA A 174 7.12 -16.33 2.60
C ALA A 174 6.96 -16.43 1.07
N HIS A 175 5.73 -16.51 0.57
CA HIS A 175 5.46 -16.55 -0.86
C HIS A 175 5.88 -15.25 -1.56
N ALA A 176 5.54 -14.08 -0.99
CA ALA A 176 5.95 -12.79 -1.53
C ALA A 176 7.48 -12.67 -1.62
N ARG A 177 8.21 -13.11 -0.58
CA ARG A 177 9.68 -13.16 -0.60
C ARG A 177 10.21 -14.07 -1.71
N GLY A 178 9.62 -15.25 -1.89
CA GLY A 178 10.00 -16.17 -2.96
C GLY A 178 9.84 -15.53 -4.36
N VAL A 179 8.72 -14.85 -4.61
CA VAL A 179 8.50 -14.13 -5.86
C VAL A 179 9.51 -12.98 -6.04
N GLU A 180 9.83 -12.24 -4.98
CA GLU A 180 10.84 -11.18 -5.03
C GLU A 180 12.24 -11.74 -5.37
N ASP A 181 12.61 -12.89 -4.82
CA ASP A 181 13.87 -13.58 -5.11
C ASP A 181 13.92 -14.09 -6.57
N GLU A 182 12.83 -14.66 -7.08
CA GLU A 182 12.70 -15.05 -8.49
C GLU A 182 12.86 -13.85 -9.42
N LEU A 183 12.20 -12.72 -9.12
CA LEU A 183 12.34 -11.48 -9.89
C LEU A 183 13.78 -10.95 -9.85
N ALA A 184 14.46 -11.05 -8.71
CA ALA A 184 15.87 -10.70 -8.58
C ALA A 184 16.77 -11.65 -9.38
N GLY A 185 16.44 -12.94 -9.47
CA GLY A 185 17.07 -13.92 -10.36
C GLY A 185 16.94 -13.52 -11.83
N LEU A 186 15.69 -13.35 -12.30
CA LEU A 186 15.41 -12.98 -13.70
C LEU A 186 16.09 -11.66 -14.10
N ARG A 187 16.15 -10.66 -13.21
CA ARG A 187 16.86 -9.41 -13.49
C ARG A 187 18.37 -9.62 -13.68
N ARG A 188 18.98 -10.50 -12.88
CA ARG A 188 20.39 -10.86 -13.03
C ARG A 188 20.61 -11.58 -14.36
N ASP A 189 19.74 -12.52 -14.71
CA ASP A 189 19.85 -13.26 -15.97
C ASP A 189 19.69 -12.35 -17.20
N VAL A 190 18.72 -11.43 -17.19
CA VAL A 190 18.57 -10.42 -18.23
C VAL A 190 19.84 -9.55 -18.34
N GLY A 191 20.43 -9.17 -17.20
CA GLY A 191 21.72 -8.47 -17.17
C GLY A 191 22.85 -9.28 -17.80
N ASN A 192 22.98 -10.55 -17.43
CA ASN A 192 23.97 -11.47 -17.96
C ASN A 192 23.81 -11.68 -19.48
N LEU A 193 22.59 -11.93 -19.94
CA LEU A 193 22.27 -12.09 -21.36
C LEU A 193 22.61 -10.82 -22.16
N ARG A 194 22.36 -9.63 -21.59
CA ARG A 194 22.72 -8.37 -22.24
C ARG A 194 24.23 -8.20 -22.38
N ILE A 195 25.00 -8.60 -21.37
CA ILE A 195 26.48 -8.59 -21.44
C ILE A 195 26.96 -9.58 -22.51
N LEU A 196 26.44 -10.81 -22.51
CA LEU A 196 26.79 -11.83 -23.49
C LEU A 196 26.45 -11.39 -24.92
N LEU A 197 25.26 -10.80 -25.13
CA LEU A 197 24.85 -10.30 -26.43
C LEU A 197 25.79 -9.19 -26.93
N ASN A 198 26.11 -8.21 -26.08
CA ASN A 198 27.03 -7.12 -26.44
C ASN A 198 28.45 -7.65 -26.74
N ALA A 199 28.92 -8.63 -25.96
CA ALA A 199 30.20 -9.28 -26.23
C ALA A 199 30.20 -10.02 -27.58
N SER A 200 29.12 -10.76 -27.88
CA SER A 200 28.92 -11.44 -29.16
C SER A 200 28.89 -10.45 -30.33
N GLU A 201 28.11 -9.37 -30.22
CA GLU A 201 28.00 -8.33 -31.25
C GLU A 201 29.37 -7.68 -31.50
N LYS A 202 30.12 -7.36 -30.45
CA LYS A 202 31.47 -6.80 -30.58
C LYS A 202 32.43 -7.76 -31.28
N MET A 203 32.35 -9.06 -30.98
CA MET A 203 33.18 -10.07 -31.64
C MET A 203 32.83 -10.18 -33.13
N GLN A 204 31.53 -10.20 -33.47
CA GLN A 204 31.07 -10.20 -34.86
C GLN A 204 31.54 -8.95 -35.63
N GLN A 205 31.51 -7.78 -34.99
CA GLN A 205 32.00 -6.55 -35.60
C GLN A 205 33.51 -6.61 -35.88
N GLN A 206 34.29 -7.14 -34.93
CA GLN A 206 35.72 -7.35 -35.11
C GLN A 206 36.03 -8.31 -36.26
N ASP A 207 35.31 -9.43 -36.35
CA ASP A 207 35.48 -10.41 -37.43
C ASP A 207 35.16 -9.78 -38.80
N LEU A 208 34.08 -8.98 -38.90
CA LEU A 208 33.74 -8.27 -40.12
C LEU A 208 34.82 -7.25 -40.54
N ASP A 209 35.40 -6.53 -39.58
CA ASP A 209 36.47 -5.57 -39.86
C ASP A 209 37.77 -6.27 -40.29
N GLN A 210 38.08 -7.44 -39.72
CA GLN A 210 39.18 -8.29 -40.18
C GLN A 210 38.96 -8.76 -41.61
N LEU A 211 37.76 -9.27 -41.94
CA LEU A 211 37.42 -9.70 -43.30
C LEU A 211 37.53 -8.56 -44.31
N ARG A 212 37.04 -7.36 -43.97
CA ARG A 212 37.18 -6.16 -44.81
C ARG A 212 38.65 -5.81 -45.07
N THR A 213 39.47 -5.85 -44.03
CA THR A 213 40.90 -5.58 -44.13
C THR A 213 41.59 -6.60 -45.05
N TRP A 214 41.28 -7.88 -44.88
CA TRP A 214 41.84 -8.96 -45.69
C TRP A 214 41.42 -8.87 -47.16
N LEU A 215 40.13 -8.62 -47.44
CA LEU A 215 39.63 -8.41 -48.80
C LEU A 215 40.28 -7.21 -49.48
N THR A 216 40.45 -6.10 -48.77
CA THR A 216 41.12 -4.90 -49.30
C THR A 216 42.56 -5.21 -49.69
N ARG A 217 43.29 -5.93 -48.83
CA ARG A 217 44.67 -6.36 -49.10
C ARG A 217 44.77 -7.24 -50.36
N ILE A 218 43.86 -8.20 -50.53
CA ILE A 218 43.81 -9.07 -51.72
C ILE A 218 43.53 -8.27 -52.99
N ILE A 219 42.60 -7.32 -52.93
CA ILE A 219 42.29 -6.45 -54.09
C ILE A 219 43.52 -5.64 -54.48
N ASP A 220 44.26 -5.09 -53.53
CA ASP A 220 45.47 -4.31 -53.79
C ASP A 220 46.63 -5.17 -54.31
N GLU A 221 46.76 -6.40 -53.82
CA GLU A 221 47.72 -7.38 -54.35
C GLU A 221 47.40 -7.74 -55.79
N LYS A 222 46.13 -8.07 -56.09
CA LYS A 222 45.66 -8.36 -57.45
C LYS A 222 45.83 -7.16 -58.40
N ARG A 223 45.54 -5.94 -57.94
CA ARG A 223 45.74 -4.71 -58.72
C ARG A 223 47.22 -4.39 -58.97
N ARG A 224 48.12 -4.78 -58.06
CA ARG A 224 49.57 -4.65 -58.27
C ARG A 224 50.07 -5.67 -59.28
N ALA A 225 49.66 -6.93 -59.16
CA ALA A 225 50.00 -7.99 -60.11
C ALA A 225 49.50 -7.72 -61.54
N ALA A 226 48.39 -6.98 -61.72
CA ALA A 226 47.89 -6.61 -63.04
C ALA A 226 48.58 -5.39 -63.67
N ARG A 227 49.45 -4.68 -62.94
CA ARG A 227 50.13 -3.44 -63.39
C ARG A 227 51.64 -3.60 -63.59
N GLY A 228 52.23 -4.69 -63.12
CA GLY A 228 53.63 -5.08 -63.41
C GLY A 228 53.66 -6.14 -64.50
#